data_AF-A0A4V2SM84-F1
#
_entry.id   AF-A0A4V2SM84-F1
#
_cell.length_a   1.000
_cell.length_b   1.000
_cell.length_c   1.000
_cell.angle_alpha   90.00
_cell.angle_beta   90.00
_cell.angle_gamma   90.00
#
_symmetry.space_group_name_H-M   'P 1'
#
loop_
_entity.id
_entity.type
_entity.pdbx_description
1 polymer ?
#
loop_
_entity_poly.entity_id
_entity_poly.type
_entity_poly.pdbx_seq_one_letter_code
_entity_poly.pdbx_strand_id
1 'polypeptide(L)'
;MSGLAVLLAWMLWAAAPLVAYAALDHGLHRAGRSLAMVLGGYSAAACLVWVALRAQVAGQDHASVTPGAVLLSWAGVAVLSLLLYALGAWIGPRK
;
A
#
# COMPACT_ATOMS: atom_id res chain seq x y z
N MET A 1 20.79 -8.11 -13.20
CA MET A 1 19.83 -7.54 -12.24
C MET A 1 18.64 -8.49 -12.19
N SER A 2 18.47 -9.28 -11.13
CA SER A 2 17.32 -10.21 -11.04
C SER A 2 16.02 -9.42 -10.89
N GLY A 3 15.22 -9.36 -11.96
CA GLY A 3 14.12 -8.40 -12.12
C GLY A 3 12.83 -8.66 -11.34
N LEU A 4 12.70 -9.80 -10.66
CA LEU A 4 11.43 -10.20 -10.04
C LEU A 4 11.02 -9.33 -8.83
N ALA A 5 11.93 -9.00 -7.91
CA ALA A 5 11.54 -8.16 -6.76
C ALA A 5 11.23 -6.72 -7.18
N VAL A 6 11.91 -6.22 -8.21
CA VAL A 6 11.62 -4.92 -8.82
C VAL A 6 10.25 -4.93 -9.50
N LEU A 7 9.91 -6.00 -10.24
CA LEU A 7 8.58 -6.19 -10.83
C LEU A 7 7.49 -6.26 -9.75
N LEU A 8 7.73 -7.00 -8.67
CA LEU A 8 6.80 -7.08 -7.54
C LEU A 8 6.58 -5.72 -6.87
N ALA A 9 7.66 -4.93 -6.72
CA ALA A 9 7.54 -3.57 -6.23
C ALA A 9 6.67 -2.72 -7.18
N TRP A 10 6.92 -2.75 -8.49
CA TRP A 10 6.10 -2.01 -9.45
C TRP A 10 4.63 -2.45 -9.45
N MET A 11 4.36 -3.76 -9.39
CA MET A 11 2.99 -4.27 -9.30
C MET A 11 2.28 -3.82 -8.02
N LEU A 12 2.98 -3.84 -6.89
CA LEU A 12 2.41 -3.36 -5.63
C LEU A 12 2.05 -1.88 -5.69
N TRP A 13 2.94 -1.06 -6.25
CA TRP A 13 2.70 0.36 -6.42
C TRP A 13 1.56 0.65 -7.41
N ALA A 14 1.44 -0.13 -8.48
CA ALA A 14 0.33 -0.05 -9.41
C ALA A 14 -1.02 -0.42 -8.78
N ALA A 15 -1.03 -1.14 -7.65
CA ALA A 15 -2.25 -1.45 -6.91
C ALA A 15 -2.74 -0.31 -5.99
N ALA A 16 -1.93 0.72 -5.74
CA ALA A 16 -2.30 1.84 -4.86
C ALA A 16 -3.60 2.57 -5.26
N PRO A 17 -3.88 2.85 -6.55
CA PRO A 17 -5.14 3.45 -6.97
C PRO A 17 -6.37 2.58 -6.66
N LEU A 18 -6.24 1.25 -6.74
CA LEU A 18 -7.31 0.33 -6.36
C LEU A 18 -7.59 0.40 -4.86
N VAL A 19 -6.55 0.48 -4.02
CA VAL A 19 -6.70 0.62 -2.57
C VAL A 19 -7.39 1.95 -2.24
N ALA A 20 -7.00 3.04 -2.92
CA ALA A 20 -7.62 4.35 -2.77
C ALA A 20 -9.11 4.34 -3.17
N TYR A 21 -9.45 3.72 -4.30
CA TYR A 21 -10.83 3.54 -4.74
C TYR A 21 -11.66 2.72 -3.74
N ALA A 22 -11.12 1.57 -3.31
CA ALA A 22 -11.77 0.73 -2.30
C ALA A 22 -11.97 1.48 -0.98
N ALA A 23 -11.06 2.38 -0.61
CA ALA A 23 -11.21 3.18 0.59
C ALA A 23 -12.37 4.18 0.50
N LEU A 24 -12.53 4.85 -0.65
CA LEU A 24 -13.67 5.73 -0.90
C LEU A 24 -15.00 4.97 -0.87
N ASP A 25 -15.07 3.84 -1.57
CA ASP A 25 -16.26 2.99 -1.63
C ASP A 25 -16.66 2.43 -0.25
N HIS A 26 -15.69 1.92 0.51
CA HIS A 26 -15.93 1.49 1.89
C HIS A 26 -16.34 2.65 2.80
N GLY A 27 -15.84 3.86 2.54
CA GLY A 27 -16.24 5.08 3.23
C GLY A 27 -17.72 5.37 3.05
N LEU A 28 -18.21 5.34 1.81
CA LEU A 28 -19.63 5.55 1.47
C LEU A 28 -20.55 4.57 2.22
N HIS A 29 -20.09 3.33 2.41
CA HIS A 29 -20.82 2.27 3.10
C HIS A 29 -20.52 2.19 4.61
N ARG A 30 -19.67 3.07 5.15
CA ARG A 30 -19.17 3.05 6.55
C ARG A 30 -18.58 1.69 6.97
N ALA A 31 -18.00 0.96 6.02
CA ALA A 31 -17.49 -0.39 6.19
C ALA A 31 -16.01 -0.40 6.64
N GLY A 32 -15.72 0.17 7.81
CA GLY A 32 -14.34 0.33 8.31
C GLY A 32 -13.56 -0.98 8.47
N ARG A 33 -14.25 -2.11 8.76
CA ARG A 33 -13.61 -3.43 8.84
C ARG A 33 -13.09 -3.91 7.48
N SER A 34 -13.82 -3.65 6.40
CA SER A 34 -13.40 -4.01 5.04
C SER A 34 -12.20 -3.16 4.59
N LEU A 35 -12.18 -1.86 4.91
CA LEU A 35 -11.01 -1.02 4.72
C LEU A 35 -9.78 -1.58 5.46
N ALA A 36 -9.94 -1.95 6.72
CA ALA A 36 -8.83 -2.49 7.52
C ALA A 36 -8.26 -3.78 6.91
N MET A 37 -9.10 -4.65 6.34
CA MET A 37 -8.63 -5.84 5.63
C MET A 37 -7.83 -5.49 4.36
N VAL A 38 -8.31 -4.54 3.55
CA VAL A 38 -7.61 -4.11 2.33
C VAL A 38 -6.28 -3.44 2.65
N LEU A 39 -6.26 -2.50 3.60
CA LEU A 39 -5.02 -1.86 4.07
C LEU A 39 -4.06 -2.86 4.72
N GLY A 40 -4.60 -3.83 5.47
CA GLY A 40 -3.81 -4.92 6.05
C GLY A 40 -3.14 -5.78 4.97
N GLY A 41 -3.88 -6.17 3.94
CA GLY A 41 -3.36 -6.92 2.80
C GLY A 41 -2.30 -6.16 2.03
N TYR A 42 -2.54 -4.87 1.75
CA TYR A 42 -1.56 -3.99 1.10
C TYR A 42 -0.29 -3.85 1.93
N SER A 43 -0.42 -3.71 3.26
CA SER A 43 0.71 -3.59 4.17
C SER A 43 1.53 -4.89 4.27
N ALA A 44 0.86 -6.04 4.28
CA ALA A 44 1.52 -7.34 4.24
C ALA A 44 2.32 -7.52 2.93
N ALA A 45 1.73 -7.15 1.80
CA ALA A 45 2.40 -7.20 0.51
C ALA A 45 3.61 -6.24 0.45
N ALA A 46 3.49 -5.02 0.99
CA ALA A 46 4.61 -4.08 1.12
C ALA A 46 5.76 -4.63 1.96
N CYS A 47 5.44 -5.31 3.07
CA CYS A 47 6.43 -5.96 3.91
C CYS A 47 7.14 -7.11 3.17
N LEU A 48 6.39 -7.94 2.43
CA LEU A 48 6.98 -9.02 1.62
C LEU A 48 7.91 -8.48 0.52
N VAL A 49 7.51 -7.41 -0.17
CA VAL A 49 8.34 -6.74 -1.17
C VAL A 49 9.59 -6.15 -0.52
N TRP A 50 9.48 -5.53 0.65
CA TRP A 50 10.62 -5.01 1.39
C TRP A 50 11.62 -6.11 1.76
N VAL A 51 11.14 -7.23 2.31
CA VAL A 51 11.96 -8.39 2.66
C VAL A 51 12.64 -8.98 1.42
N ALA A 52 11.91 -9.11 0.31
CA ALA A 52 12.45 -9.61 -0.95
C ALA A 52 13.55 -8.70 -1.52
N LEU A 53 13.34 -7.38 -1.51
CA LEU A 53 14.34 -6.39 -1.94
C LEU A 53 15.59 -6.44 -1.04
N ARG A 54 15.42 -6.54 0.28
CA ARG A 54 16.53 -6.68 1.24
C ARG A 54 17.33 -7.96 1.01
N ALA A 55 16.64 -9.09 0.79
CA ALA A 55 17.28 -10.38 0.51
C ALA A 55 18.07 -10.36 -0.80
N GLN A 56 17.55 -9.68 -1.83
CA GLN A 56 18.24 -9.53 -3.11
C GLN A 56 19.51 -8.67 -3.01
N VAL A 57 19.53 -7.69 -2.11
CA VAL A 57 20.63 -6.74 -1.95
C VAL A 57 21.69 -7.21 -0.94
N ALA A 58 21.35 -8.12 -0.03
CA ALA A 58 22.28 -8.65 0.99
C ALA A 58 23.55 -9.34 0.43
N GLY A 59 23.58 -9.67 -0.86
CA GLY A 59 24.75 -10.24 -1.56
C GLY A 59 25.40 -9.29 -2.59
N GLN A 60 25.07 -8.00 -2.59
CA GLN A 60 25.59 -7.03 -3.56
C GLN A 60 26.17 -5.78 -2.88
N ASP A 61 27.49 -5.63 -2.90
CA ASP A 61 28.22 -4.53 -2.22
C ASP A 61 27.87 -3.11 -2.71
N HIS A 62 27.20 -3.00 -3.87
CA HIS A 62 26.90 -1.72 -4.52
C HIS A 62 25.41 -1.36 -4.55
N ALA A 63 24.53 -2.23 -4.06
CA ALA A 63 23.11 -1.96 -4.00
C ALA A 63 22.72 -1.62 -2.57
N SER A 64 21.94 -0.56 -2.37
CA SER A 64 21.28 -0.30 -1.09
C SER A 64 19.82 0.03 -1.35
N VAL A 65 18.92 -0.66 -0.66
CA VAL A 65 17.50 -0.33 -0.66
C VAL A 65 17.30 0.73 0.42
N THR A 66 17.03 1.97 0.04
CA THR A 66 16.73 3.03 1.01
C THR A 66 15.39 2.75 1.68
N PRO A 67 15.34 2.52 3.00
CA PRO A 67 14.09 2.24 3.71
C PRO A 67 13.06 3.36 3.58
N GLY A 68 13.55 4.60 3.48
CA GLY A 68 12.71 5.77 3.31
C GLY A 68 11.83 5.71 2.07
N ALA A 69 12.31 5.15 0.95
CA ALA A 69 11.53 5.13 -0.29
C ALA A 69 10.32 4.18 -0.21
N VAL A 70 10.44 3.07 0.50
CA VAL A 70 9.33 2.12 0.68
C VAL A 70 8.36 2.59 1.77
N LEU A 71 8.90 3.14 2.86
CA LEU A 71 8.09 3.67 3.96
C LEU A 71 7.30 4.91 3.56
N LEU A 72 7.93 5.87 2.85
CA LEU A 72 7.27 7.11 2.42
C LEU A 72 6.07 6.80 1.53
N SER A 73 6.23 5.84 0.64
CA SER A 73 5.21 5.48 -0.34
C SER A 73 4.08 4.67 0.27
N TRP A 74 4.41 3.75 1.18
CA TRP A 74 3.40 3.07 2.00
C TRP A 74 2.60 4.09 2.82
N ALA A 75 3.29 5.05 3.46
CA ALA A 75 2.65 6.10 4.25
C ALA A 75 1.74 6.98 3.39
N GLY A 76 2.19 7.37 2.20
CA GLY A 76 1.39 8.16 1.26
C GLY A 76 0.08 7.45 0.88
N VAL A 77 0.13 6.15 0.57
CA VAL A 77 -1.06 5.36 0.23
C VAL A 77 -1.97 5.20 1.44
N ALA A 78 -1.41 4.92 2.63
CA ALA A 78 -2.20 4.78 3.86
C ALA A 78 -2.94 6.06 4.23
N VAL A 79 -2.24 7.21 4.20
CA VAL A 79 -2.82 8.52 4.50
C VAL A 79 -3.90 8.88 3.47
N LEU A 80 -3.61 8.73 2.16
CA LEU A 80 -4.58 9.02 1.12
C LEU A 80 -5.84 8.15 1.26
N SER A 81 -5.67 6.85 1.56
CA SER A 81 -6.79 5.93 1.75
C SER A 81 -7.63 6.30 2.96
N LEU A 82 -7.02 6.70 4.08
CA LEU A 82 -7.75 7.17 5.26
C LEU A 82 -8.54 8.45 4.98
N LEU A 83 -7.95 9.40 4.25
CA LEU A 83 -8.62 10.64 3.85
C LEU A 83 -9.82 10.35 2.94
N LEU A 84 -9.66 9.46 1.95
CA LEU A 84 -10.74 9.07 1.05
C LEU A 84 -11.86 8.31 1.77
N TYR A 85 -11.50 7.44 2.71
CA TYR A 85 -12.49 6.78 3.56
C TYR A 85 -13.27 7.78 4.41
N ALA A 86 -12.59 8.73 5.05
CA ALA A 86 -13.22 9.76 5.85
C ALA A 86 -14.15 10.64 5.00
N LEU A 87 -13.72 10.99 3.79
CA LEU A 87 -14.52 11.72 2.81
C LEU A 87 -15.77 10.91 2.41
N GLY A 88 -15.62 9.63 2.07
CA GLY A 88 -16.74 8.75 1.76
C GLY A 88 -17.73 8.61 2.92
N ALA A 89 -17.24 8.50 4.16
CA ALA A 89 -18.09 8.39 5.35
C ALA A 89 -18.82 9.70 5.70
N TRP A 90 -18.26 10.85 5.31
CA TRP A 90 -18.87 12.17 5.48
C TRP A 90 -19.98 12.42 4.46
N ILE A 91 -19.77 12.06 3.19
CA ILE A 91 -20.73 12.24 2.09
C ILE A 91 -21.78 11.12 2.05
N GLY A 92 -21.41 9.92 2.51
CA GLY A 92 -22.26 8.74 2.47
C GLY A 92 -23.58 8.93 3.24
N PRO A 93 -24.70 8.43 2.71
CA PRO A 93 -26.00 8.57 3.34
C PRO A 93 -25.97 7.98 4.76
N ARG A 94 -26.41 8.79 5.74
CA ARG A 94 -26.63 8.30 7.10
C ARG A 94 -27.86 7.39 7.06
N LYS A 95 -27.64 6.08 7.12
CA LYS A 95 -28.72 5.12 7.44
C LYS A 95 -29.20 5.35 8.85
#